data_AF-A0A022RYK0-F1
#
_entry.id   AF-A0A022RYK0-F1
#
_cell.length_a   1.000
_cell.length_b   1.000
_cell.length_c   1.000
_cell.angle_alpha   90.00
_cell.angle_beta   90.00
_cell.angle_gamma   90.00
#
_symmetry.space_group_name_H-M   'P 1'
#
loop_
_entity.id
_entity.type
_entity.pdbx_description
1 polymer ?
#
loop_
_entity_poly.entity_id
_entity_poly.type
_entity_poly.pdbx_seq_one_letter_code
_entity_poly.pdbx_strand_id
1 'polypeptide(L)' 'MAQQYAPAEKLQGFIDYVCGAYGCGAISPIGPCYLPNNLVDHASFVLDLLYKITGKCNLEIGYRTTINP' A
#
# COMPACT_ATOMS: atom_id res chain seq x y z
N MET A 1 5.71 3.09 5.44
CA MET A 1 6.05 1.82 4.73
C MET A 1 5.29 0.64 5.32
N ALA A 2 5.01 -0.38 4.51
CA ALA A 2 4.39 -1.64 4.93
C ALA A 2 5.39 -2.54 5.67
N GLN A 3 4.90 -3.38 6.58
CA GLN A 3 5.72 -4.35 7.30
C GLN A 3 6.06 -5.53 6.38
N GLN A 4 7.35 -5.84 6.24
CA GLN A 4 7.83 -6.92 5.38
C GLN A 4 7.36 -8.32 5.84
N TYR A 5 7.10 -8.48 7.14
CA TYR A 5 6.65 -9.73 7.75
C TYR A 5 5.13 -9.79 7.96
N ALA A 6 4.37 -8.77 7.50
CA ALA A 6 2.93 -8.84 7.57
C ALA A 6 2.42 -10.00 6.69
N PRO A 7 1.38 -10.73 7.14
CA PRO A 7 0.81 -11.79 6.33
C PRO A 7 0.34 -11.23 4.99
N ALA A 8 0.65 -11.93 3.91
CA ALA A 8 0.30 -11.51 2.55
C ALA A 8 -1.21 -11.24 2.40
N GLU A 9 -2.05 -12.02 3.07
CA GLU A 9 -3.50 -11.83 3.09
C GLU A 9 -3.93 -10.49 3.71
N LYS A 10 -3.24 -10.03 4.76
CA LYS A 10 -3.52 -8.71 5.36
C LYS A 10 -3.08 -7.56 4.45
N LEU A 11 -1.91 -7.72 3.80
CA LEU A 11 -1.40 -6.73 2.85
C LEU A 11 -2.32 -6.62 1.63
N GLN A 12 -2.69 -7.76 1.05
CA GLN A 12 -3.58 -7.83 -0.11
C GLN A 12 -4.97 -7.30 0.24
N GLY A 13 -5.58 -7.75 1.34
CA GLY A 13 -6.89 -7.25 1.77
C GLY A 13 -6.92 -5.75 2.03
N PHE A 14 -5.82 -5.16 2.49
CA PHE A 14 -5.72 -3.70 2.61
C PHE A 14 -5.60 -3.00 1.26
N ILE A 15 -4.76 -3.53 0.36
CA ILE A 15 -4.66 -3.03 -1.01
C ILE A 15 -6.05 -3.03 -1.63
N ASP A 16 -6.76 -4.16 -1.62
CA ASP A 16 -8.11 -4.28 -2.18
C ASP A 16 -9.10 -3.30 -1.55
N TYR A 17 -9.06 -3.12 -0.22
CA TYR A 17 -9.91 -2.16 0.49
C TYR A 17 -9.69 -0.72 0.05
N VAL A 18 -8.43 -0.25 0.06
CA VAL A 18 -8.11 1.14 -0.31
C VAL A 18 -8.31 1.36 -1.81
N CYS A 19 -7.92 0.40 -2.64
CA CYS A 19 -8.03 0.52 -4.08
C CYS A 19 -9.49 0.48 -4.55
N GLY A 20 -10.37 -0.25 -3.87
CA GLY A 20 -11.82 -0.20 -4.12
C GLY A 20 -12.45 1.14 -3.75
N ALA A 21 -11.92 1.83 -2.74
CA ALA A 21 -12.48 3.11 -2.26
C ALA A 21 -11.87 4.35 -2.96
N TYR A 22 -10.57 4.34 -3.27
CA TYR A 22 -9.82 5.51 -3.71
C TYR A 22 -9.14 5.36 -5.08
N GLY A 23 -9.08 4.14 -5.63
CA GLY A 23 -8.46 3.85 -6.93
C GLY A 23 -6.93 3.78 -6.88
N CYS A 24 -6.37 2.65 -7.31
CA CYS A 24 -4.92 2.40 -7.33
C CYS A 24 -4.37 2.20 -8.74
N GLY A 25 -4.70 3.10 -9.68
CA GLY A 25 -4.30 2.95 -11.07
C GLY A 25 -2.78 2.86 -11.30
N ALA A 26 -1.96 3.44 -10.42
CA ALA A 26 -0.50 3.40 -10.53
C ALA A 26 0.10 2.00 -10.31
N ILE A 27 -0.43 1.24 -9.36
CA ILE A 27 0.06 -0.10 -8.96
C ILE A 27 -0.85 -1.24 -9.44
N SER A 28 -1.90 -0.93 -10.19
CA SER A 28 -2.75 -1.95 -10.82
C SER A 28 -1.93 -2.77 -11.83
N PRO A 29 -2.34 -3.99 -12.22
CA PRO A 29 -1.59 -4.82 -13.17
C PRO A 29 -1.31 -4.18 -14.54
N ILE A 30 -2.04 -3.12 -14.89
CA ILE A 30 -1.89 -2.32 -16.12
C ILE A 30 -1.17 -0.98 -15.83
N GLY A 31 -0.80 -0.74 -14.57
CA GLY A 31 -0.26 0.51 -14.07
C GLY A 31 1.24 0.65 -14.31
N PRO A 32 1.75 1.89 -14.45
CA PRO A 32 3.16 2.16 -14.70
C PRO A 32 4.09 1.74 -13.54
N CYS A 33 3.55 1.57 -12.33
CA CYS A 33 4.31 1.21 -11.12
C CYS A 33 3.96 -0.20 -10.61
N TYR A 34 3.43 -1.08 -11.47
CA TYR A 34 3.17 -2.47 -11.10
C TYR A 34 4.45 -3.27 -10.86
N LEU A 35 5.51 -2.98 -11.61
CA LEU A 35 6.80 -3.67 -11.49
C LEU A 35 7.80 -2.82 -10.69
N PRO A 36 8.54 -3.42 -9.74
CA PRO A 36 8.50 -4.84 -9.35
C PRO A 36 7.18 -5.23 -8.66
N ASN A 37 6.65 -6.41 -9.00
CA ASN A 37 5.41 -6.94 -8.42
C ASN A 37 5.69 -7.50 -7.01
N ASN A 38 5.97 -6.60 -6.09
CA ASN A 38 6.24 -6.92 -4.70
C ASN A 38 5.08 -6.39 -3.84
N LEU A 39 4.43 -7.30 -3.13
CA LEU A 39 3.23 -7.02 -2.35
C LEU A 39 3.48 -5.96 -1.26
N VAL A 40 4.67 -5.98 -0.66
CA VAL A 40 5.05 -5.02 0.39
C VAL A 40 5.27 -3.62 -0.19
N ASP A 41 5.82 -3.51 -1.40
CA ASP A 41 6.01 -2.23 -2.07
C ASP A 41 4.66 -1.64 -2.51
N HIS A 42 3.79 -2.47 -3.08
CA HIS A 42 2.42 -2.07 -3.42
C HIS A 42 1.66 -1.63 -2.17
N ALA A 43 1.73 -2.39 -1.07
CA ALA A 43 1.10 -2.01 0.19
C ALA A 43 1.69 -0.71 0.79
N SER A 44 2.99 -0.48 0.64
CA SER A 44 3.64 0.77 1.06
C SER A 44 3.09 1.96 0.28
N PHE A 45 2.98 1.83 -1.04
CA PHE A 45 2.37 2.85 -1.90
C PHE A 45 0.92 3.14 -1.50
N VAL A 46 0.14 2.09 -1.24
CA VAL A 46 -1.27 2.24 -0.81
C VAL A 46 -1.39 2.90 0.55
N LEU A 47 -0.51 2.58 1.50
CA LEU A 47 -0.45 3.25 2.81
C LEU A 47 -0.18 4.75 2.66
N ASP A 48 0.77 5.11 1.80
CA ASP A 48 1.11 6.51 1.56
C ASP A 48 -0.02 7.25 0.83
N LEU A 49 -0.69 6.58 -0.12
CA LEU A 49 -1.89 7.10 -0.78
C LEU A 49 -3.02 7.36 0.23
N LEU A 50 -3.34 6.36 1.07
CA LEU A 50 -4.38 6.50 2.09
C LEU A 50 -4.04 7.64 3.07
N TYR A 51 -2.78 7.76 3.47
CA TYR A 51 -2.32 8.83 4.34
C TYR A 51 -2.47 10.21 3.67
N LYS A 52 -2.15 10.33 2.38
CA LYS A 52 -2.34 11.59 1.62
C LYS A 52 -3.80 11.99 1.49
N ILE A 53 -4.71 11.02 1.37
CA ILE A 53 -6.15 11.30 1.17
C ILE A 53 -6.87 11.53 2.50
N THR A 54 -6.56 10.74 3.52
CA THR A 54 -7.35 10.68 4.77
C THR A 54 -6.59 11.14 6.01
N GLY A 55 -5.27 11.30 5.93
CA GLY A 55 -4.39 11.53 7.08
C GLY A 55 -4.23 10.31 8.00
N LYS A 56 -4.78 9.15 7.65
CA LYS A 56 -4.73 7.93 8.48
C LYS A 56 -3.60 7.01 8.03
N CYS A 57 -2.86 6.49 9.01
CA CYS A 57 -1.87 5.44 8.81
C CYS A 57 -2.40 4.16 9.45
N ASN A 58 -2.48 3.07 8.70
CA ASN A 58 -2.87 1.77 9.26
C ASN A 58 -1.64 1.08 9.86
N LEU A 59 -1.56 1.09 11.19
CA LEU A 59 -0.43 0.53 11.94
C LEU A 59 -0.41 -1.01 11.98
N GLU A 60 -1.48 -1.68 11.57
CA GLU A 60 -1.56 -3.15 11.56
C GLU A 60 -0.75 -3.80 10.43
N ILE A 61 -0.44 -3.01 9.40
CA ILE A 61 0.15 -3.45 8.12
C ILE A 61 1.35 -2.61 7.74
N GLY A 62 1.65 -1.56 8.49
CA GLY A 62 2.75 -0.66 8.23
C GLY A 62 3.11 0.19 9.43
N TYR A 63 4.13 1.01 9.27
CA TYR A 63 4.52 2.01 10.25
C TYR A 63 4.94 3.30 9.54
N ARG A 64 4.80 4.41 10.25
CA ARG A 64 5.22 5.71 9.75
C ARG A 64 6.75 5.75 9.77
N THR A 65 7.34 5.89 8.60
CA THR A 65 8.79 6.05 8.46
C THR A 65 9.10 7.43 7.96
N THR A 66 10.23 7.97 8.43
CA THR A 66 10.82 9.22 7.92
C THR A 66 11.55 9.00 6.61
N ILE A 67 11.77 7.74 6.22
CA ILE A 67 12.35 7.35 4.95
C ILE A 67 11.20 6.89 4.05
N ASN A 68 10.85 7.74 3.10
CA ASN A 68 10.13 7.39 1.88
C ASN A 68 11.20 6.85 0.91
N PRO A 69 11.28 5.55 0.63
CA PRO A 69 12.20 5.04 -0.39
C PRO A 69 11.90 5.64 -1.77
#